data_AF-A0A7D5R2W3-F1
#
_entry.id   AF-A0A7D5R2W3-F1
#
_cell.length_a   1.000
_cell.length_b   1.000
_cell.length_c   1.000
_cell.angle_alpha   90.00
_cell.angle_beta   90.00
_cell.angle_gamma   90.00
#
_symmetry.space_group_name_H-M   'P 1'
#
loop_
_entity.id
_entity.type
_entity.pdbx_description
1 polymer ?
#
loop_
_entity_poly.entity_id
_entity_poly.type
_entity_poly.pdbx_seq_one_letter_code
_entity_poly.pdbx_strand_id
1 'polypeptide(L)'
;MLVEIPEPEVVLGVILAFVVGLGGLYLYYKIRPFVKTKNEMFDASQSERLEYYERQLIDMKIRLDALEIQGIEQKSEDPNLELKQFLEKLTKNEVEEKPTEQVITPEIKQEKPISVPNILNIEHVNPTNYVLQLITNKAMTSRDIQITLKRSREHTSRLMKKLFEGGYVERNTESKPYTYSITEKGLAKVEEVQTSPSIA
;
A
#
# COMPACT_ATOMS: atom_id res chain seq x y z
N MET A 1 -40.56 -55.60 29.97
CA MET A 1 -40.19 -54.42 29.17
C MET A 1 -40.32 -54.85 27.72
N LEU A 2 -41.44 -54.52 27.06
CA LEU A 2 -41.63 -54.89 25.65
C LEU A 2 -40.71 -53.99 24.83
N VAL A 3 -39.84 -54.60 24.04
CA VAL A 3 -38.98 -53.88 23.10
C VAL A 3 -39.84 -53.55 21.89
N GLU A 4 -40.21 -52.28 21.72
CA GLU A 4 -40.83 -51.79 20.50
C GLU A 4 -39.80 -51.86 19.37
N ILE A 5 -40.01 -52.79 18.44
CA ILE A 5 -39.16 -52.94 17.26
C ILE A 5 -39.56 -51.85 16.27
N PRO A 6 -38.62 -51.04 15.78
CA PRO A 6 -38.91 -50.00 14.79
C PRO A 6 -39.44 -50.61 13.48
N GLU A 7 -40.33 -49.87 12.81
CA GLU A 7 -40.90 -50.29 11.53
C GLU A 7 -39.81 -50.53 10.48
N PRO A 8 -39.96 -51.55 9.62
CA PRO A 8 -38.93 -51.97 8.66
C PRO A 8 -38.56 -50.87 7.67
N GLU A 9 -39.48 -49.97 7.34
CA GLU A 9 -39.24 -48.82 6.46
C GLU A 9 -38.24 -47.84 7.06
N VAL A 10 -38.34 -47.57 8.37
CA VAL A 10 -37.43 -46.67 9.09
C VAL A 10 -36.02 -47.26 9.12
N VAL A 11 -35.90 -48.56 9.40
CA VAL A 11 -34.63 -49.27 9.41
C VAL A 11 -33.97 -49.22 8.02
N LEU A 12 -34.75 -49.44 6.96
CA LEU A 12 -34.25 -49.40 5.58
C LEU A 12 -33.81 -47.99 5.16
N GLY A 13 -34.54 -46.96 5.58
CA GLY A 13 -34.17 -45.56 5.36
C GLY A 13 -32.84 -45.18 6.01
N VAL A 14 -32.60 -45.63 7.25
CA VAL A 14 -31.34 -45.39 7.97
C VAL A 14 -30.17 -46.09 7.27
N ILE A 15 -30.35 -47.33 6.81
CA ILE A 15 -29.32 -48.08 6.06
C ILE A 15 -29.01 -47.38 4.74
N LEU A 16 -30.03 -46.93 4.01
CA LEU A 16 -29.84 -46.23 2.73
C LEU A 16 -29.08 -44.91 2.92
N ALA A 17 -29.45 -44.11 3.93
CA ALA A 17 -28.74 -42.87 4.26
C ALA A 17 -27.27 -43.13 4.62
N PHE A 18 -26.99 -44.22 5.34
CA PHE A 18 -25.63 -44.62 5.69
C PHE A 18 -24.80 -44.99 4.44
N VAL A 19 -25.37 -45.75 3.51
CA VAL A 19 -24.70 -46.13 2.25
C VAL A 19 -24.44 -44.92 1.37
N VAL A 20 -25.40 -44.00 1.26
CA VAL A 20 -25.23 -42.73 0.52
C VAL A 20 -24.13 -41.88 1.17
N GLY A 21 -24.09 -41.81 2.50
CA GLY A 21 -23.04 -41.10 3.24
C GLY A 21 -21.65 -41.70 2.99
N LEU A 22 -21.52 -43.03 3.05
CA LEU A 22 -20.26 -43.71 2.73
C LEU A 22 -19.83 -43.51 1.27
N GLY A 23 -20.77 -43.55 0.34
CA GLY A 23 -20.52 -43.27 -1.08
C GLY A 23 -20.05 -41.83 -1.31
N GLY A 24 -20.70 -40.86 -0.66
CA GLY A 24 -20.29 -39.45 -0.69
C GLY A 24 -18.91 -39.22 -0.08
N LEU A 25 -18.61 -39.87 1.05
CA LEU A 25 -17.30 -39.81 1.70
C LEU A 25 -16.20 -40.42 0.82
N TYR A 26 -16.47 -41.59 0.21
CA TYR A 26 -15.54 -42.22 -0.73
C TYR A 26 -15.27 -41.31 -1.94
N LEU A 27 -16.31 -40.73 -2.51
CA LEU A 27 -16.20 -39.79 -3.63
C LEU A 27 -15.41 -38.53 -3.24
N TYR A 28 -15.63 -38.00 -2.03
CA TYR A 28 -14.84 -36.90 -1.48
C TYR A 28 -13.36 -37.27 -1.38
N TYR A 29 -13.01 -38.41 -0.78
CA TYR A 29 -11.61 -38.84 -0.70
C TYR A 29 -10.98 -39.08 -2.08
N LYS A 30 -11.75 -39.57 -3.06
CA LYS A 30 -11.30 -39.79 -4.43
C LYS A 30 -11.01 -38.47 -5.17
N ILE A 31 -11.81 -37.43 -4.94
CA ILE A 31 -11.71 -36.13 -5.63
C ILE A 31 -10.80 -35.14 -4.88
N ARG A 32 -10.64 -35.30 -3.56
CA ARG A 32 -9.77 -34.48 -2.70
C ARG A 32 -8.36 -34.24 -3.26
N PRO A 33 -7.61 -35.24 -3.78
CA PRO A 33 -6.27 -34.98 -4.33
C PRO A 33 -6.31 -34.10 -5.58
N PHE A 34 -7.31 -34.25 -6.46
CA PHE A 34 -7.42 -33.46 -7.70
C PHE A 34 -7.76 -31.99 -7.45
N VAL A 35 -8.51 -31.69 -6.38
CA VAL A 35 -8.82 -30.31 -5.98
C VAL A 35 -7.62 -29.67 -5.29
N LYS A 36 -6.82 -30.45 -4.54
CA LYS A 36 -5.62 -29.96 -3.86
C LYS A 36 -4.51 -29.55 -4.84
N THR A 37 -4.30 -30.32 -5.93
CA THR A 37 -3.28 -30.00 -6.94
C THR A 37 -3.55 -28.68 -7.68
N LYS A 38 -4.82 -28.32 -7.92
CA LYS A 38 -5.17 -27.03 -8.55
C LYS A 38 -4.82 -25.84 -7.66
N ASN A 39 -4.97 -26.00 -6.35
CA ASN A 39 -4.61 -24.96 -5.39
C ASN A 39 -3.09 -24.89 -5.19
N GLU A 40 -2.39 -26.03 -5.11
CA GLU A 40 -0.93 -26.08 -4.96
C GLU A 40 -0.17 -25.45 -6.15
N MET A 41 -0.64 -25.60 -7.39
CA MET A 41 -0.03 -24.92 -8.55
C MET A 41 -0.20 -23.40 -8.51
N PHE A 42 -1.34 -22.91 -8.00
CA PHE A 42 -1.58 -21.47 -7.88
C PHE A 42 -0.76 -20.88 -6.73
N ASP A 43 -0.66 -21.61 -5.62
CA ASP A 43 0.10 -21.24 -4.42
C ASP A 43 1.61 -21.24 -4.67
N ALA A 44 2.14 -22.21 -5.44
CA ALA A 44 3.56 -22.29 -5.79
C ALA A 44 4.07 -21.02 -6.50
N SER A 45 3.28 -20.47 -7.42
CA SER A 45 3.65 -19.23 -8.12
C SER A 45 3.63 -17.99 -7.21
N GLN A 46 2.81 -18.00 -6.16
CA GLN A 46 2.73 -16.91 -5.18
C GLN A 46 3.81 -17.07 -4.12
N SER A 47 4.13 -18.29 -3.71
CA SER A 47 5.22 -18.58 -2.78
C SER A 47 6.58 -18.21 -3.38
N GLU A 48 6.82 -18.50 -4.67
CA GLU A 48 8.06 -18.09 -5.34
C GLU A 48 8.23 -16.57 -5.39
N ARG A 49 7.14 -15.84 -5.65
CA ARG A 49 7.15 -14.37 -5.64
C ARG A 49 7.37 -13.82 -4.23
N LEU A 50 6.75 -14.44 -3.23
CA LEU A 50 6.91 -14.07 -1.84
C LEU A 50 8.36 -14.27 -1.39
N GLU A 51 8.96 -15.41 -1.73
CA GLU A 51 10.35 -15.71 -1.43
C GLU A 51 11.30 -14.72 -2.12
N TYR A 52 11.01 -14.31 -3.35
CA TYR A 52 11.76 -13.28 -4.05
C TYR A 52 11.75 -11.93 -3.30
N TYR A 53 10.57 -11.51 -2.82
CA TYR A 53 10.45 -10.27 -2.04
C TYR A 53 11.10 -10.39 -0.66
N GLU A 54 10.99 -11.55 0.00
CA GLU A 54 11.64 -11.83 1.27
C GLU A 54 13.16 -11.71 1.14
N ARG A 55 13.75 -12.29 0.08
CA ARG A 55 15.19 -12.16 -0.23
C ARG A 55 15.60 -10.71 -0.47
N GLN A 56 14.79 -9.92 -1.18
CA GLN A 56 15.06 -8.49 -1.36
C GLN A 56 15.02 -7.70 -0.05
N LEU A 57 14.05 -8.01 0.83
CA LEU A 57 13.94 -7.36 2.13
C LEU A 57 15.13 -7.70 3.03
N ILE A 58 15.56 -8.97 3.02
CA ILE A 58 16.75 -9.40 3.76
C ILE A 58 17.98 -8.64 3.28
N ASP A 59 18.20 -8.56 1.97
CA ASP A 59 19.34 -7.85 1.41
C ASP A 59 19.31 -6.34 1.75
N MET A 60 18.14 -5.70 1.64
CA MET A 60 17.96 -4.31 2.06
C MET A 60 18.20 -4.11 3.55
N LYS A 61 17.80 -5.07 4.39
CA LYS A 61 18.07 -5.04 5.83
C LYS A 61 19.56 -5.20 6.12
N ILE A 62 20.25 -6.13 5.49
CA ILE A 62 21.70 -6.29 5.63
C ILE A 62 22.43 -5.01 5.20
N ARG A 63 22.00 -4.37 4.10
CA ARG A 63 22.58 -3.09 3.67
C ARG A 63 22.32 -1.97 4.69
N LEU A 64 21.11 -1.90 5.26
CA LEU A 64 20.78 -0.93 6.31
C LEU A 64 21.60 -1.17 7.57
N ASP A 65 21.69 -2.41 8.03
CA ASP A 65 22.47 -2.81 9.19
C ASP A 65 23.97 -2.52 8.94
N ALA A 66 24.49 -2.78 7.74
CA ALA A 66 25.86 -2.45 7.38
C ALA A 66 26.12 -0.94 7.34
N LEU A 67 25.18 -0.15 6.82
CA LEU A 67 25.26 1.32 6.82
C LEU A 67 25.13 1.90 8.23
N GLU A 68 24.34 1.28 9.11
CA GLU A 68 24.25 1.63 10.51
C GLU A 68 25.57 1.32 11.23
N ILE A 69 26.14 0.14 11.03
CA ILE A 69 27.45 -0.25 11.58
C ILE A 69 28.56 0.69 11.09
N GLN A 70 28.62 1.00 9.78
CA GLN A 70 29.61 1.93 9.21
C GLN A 70 29.35 3.40 9.60
N GLY A 71 28.09 3.79 9.73
CA GLY A 71 27.67 5.12 10.17
C GLY A 71 27.97 5.37 11.65
N ILE A 72 27.96 4.31 12.46
CA ILE A 72 28.41 4.33 13.85
C ILE A 72 29.94 4.48 13.93
N GLU A 73 30.70 3.88 13.01
CA GLU A 73 32.17 4.03 12.97
C GLU A 73 32.66 5.40 12.46
N GLN A 74 31.89 6.11 11.63
CA GLN A 74 32.30 7.41 11.06
C GLN A 74 31.71 8.65 11.77
N LYS A 75 30.80 8.47 12.75
CA LYS A 75 30.22 9.59 13.50
C LYS A 75 29.99 9.25 14.97
N SER A 76 31.09 9.08 15.71
CA SER A 76 31.08 9.18 17.17
C SER A 76 31.36 10.62 17.63
N GLU A 77 30.62 11.59 17.09
CA GLU A 77 30.49 12.93 17.68
C GLU A 77 28.99 13.22 17.64
N ASP A 78 28.38 13.03 18.80
CA ASP A 78 26.96 13.14 19.10
C ASP A 78 26.44 14.52 18.60
N PRO A 79 25.52 14.59 17.61
CA PRO A 79 25.03 15.87 17.07
C PRO A 79 24.27 16.71 18.13
N ASN A 80 23.91 16.10 19.26
CA ASN A 80 23.36 16.80 20.41
C ASN A 80 24.41 17.55 21.24
N LEU A 81 25.71 17.24 21.09
CA LEU A 81 26.76 17.85 21.91
C LEU A 81 27.10 19.27 21.44
N GLU A 82 27.17 19.51 20.14
CA GLU A 82 27.33 20.87 19.58
C GLU A 82 26.17 21.77 19.94
N LEU A 83 24.94 21.26 19.85
CA LEU A 83 23.73 22.02 20.19
C LEU A 83 23.68 22.36 21.68
N LYS A 84 24.08 21.41 22.55
CA LYS A 84 24.18 21.61 24.00
C LYS A 84 25.28 22.62 24.36
N GLN A 85 26.45 22.53 23.76
CA GLN A 85 27.54 23.49 23.99
C GLN A 85 27.19 24.89 23.48
N PHE A 86 26.44 24.98 22.38
CA PHE A 86 25.95 26.25 21.86
C PHE A 86 24.89 26.87 22.78
N LEU A 87 23.93 26.07 23.25
CA LEU A 87 22.93 26.49 24.24
C LEU A 87 23.59 26.90 25.57
N GLU A 88 24.59 26.16 26.03
CA GLU A 88 25.32 26.44 27.26
C GLU A 88 26.08 27.77 27.18
N LYS A 89 26.69 28.07 26.03
CA LYS A 89 27.32 29.36 25.74
C LYS A 89 26.33 30.52 25.69
N LEU A 90 25.09 30.28 25.25
CA LEU A 90 24.02 31.29 25.25
C LEU A 90 23.51 31.55 26.67
N THR A 91 23.39 30.52 27.50
CA THR A 91 22.90 30.64 28.88
C THR A 91 23.91 31.26 29.84
N LYS A 92 25.21 31.27 29.53
CA LYS A 92 26.26 31.76 30.44
C LYS A 92 26.41 33.29 30.44
N ASN A 93 25.71 34.00 29.56
CA ASN A 93 25.79 35.46 29.41
C ASN A 93 24.63 36.24 30.04
N GLU A 94 23.64 35.58 30.65
CA GLU A 94 22.62 36.24 31.46
C GLU A 94 22.59 35.70 32.88
N VAL A 95 22.57 36.66 33.79
CA VAL A 95 22.79 36.59 35.23
C VAL A 95 21.65 35.87 35.96
N GLU A 96 22.05 35.08 36.95
CA GLU A 96 21.38 34.66 38.20
C GLU A 96 19.84 34.70 38.31
N GLU A 97 19.23 33.56 38.66
CA GLU A 97 18.77 33.25 40.02
C GLU A 97 18.16 31.82 40.09
N LYS A 98 18.53 31.07 41.14
CA LYS A 98 17.95 29.78 41.58
C LYS A 98 17.00 30.08 42.76
N PRO A 99 16.28 29.11 43.37
CA PRO A 99 15.65 27.87 42.88
C PRO A 99 14.20 27.73 43.40
N THR A 100 13.30 27.00 42.72
CA THR A 100 12.35 26.15 43.48
C THR A 100 11.95 24.90 42.70
N GLU A 101 12.21 23.80 43.38
CA GLU A 101 11.91 22.40 43.16
C GLU A 101 10.41 22.14 43.22
N GLN A 102 9.85 21.38 42.26
CA GLN A 102 9.04 20.17 42.53
C GLN A 102 8.33 19.62 41.28
N VAL A 103 8.73 18.38 40.94
CA VAL A 103 7.87 17.22 40.67
C VAL A 103 6.83 17.31 39.53
N ILE A 104 7.30 16.90 38.35
CA ILE A 104 6.79 15.79 37.51
C ILE A 104 5.26 15.67 37.29
N THR A 105 4.91 16.08 36.07
CA THR A 105 3.97 15.48 35.08
C THR A 105 2.46 15.63 35.30
N PRO A 106 1.82 16.50 34.50
CA PRO A 106 0.38 16.50 34.31
C PRO A 106 -0.05 15.81 33.00
N GLU A 107 -1.21 15.18 33.13
CA GLU A 107 -2.15 14.68 32.14
C GLU A 107 -2.62 15.77 31.14
N ILE A 108 -2.69 15.40 29.85
CA ILE A 108 -3.64 15.80 28.78
C ILE A 108 -4.03 17.29 28.62
N LYS A 109 -3.74 17.91 27.45
CA LYS A 109 -4.70 18.36 26.38
C LYS A 109 -4.09 19.43 25.44
N GLN A 110 -4.04 19.11 24.14
CA GLN A 110 -4.24 19.93 22.91
C GLN A 110 -3.70 21.39 22.83
N GLU A 111 -2.90 21.71 21.79
CA GLU A 111 -3.32 22.58 20.65
C GLU A 111 -2.25 22.72 19.52
N LYS A 112 -2.72 22.55 18.27
CA LYS A 112 -2.24 22.94 16.92
C LYS A 112 -0.81 22.61 16.40
N PRO A 113 -0.70 21.78 15.34
CA PRO A 113 0.52 21.61 14.56
C PRO A 113 0.67 22.67 13.44
N ILE A 114 1.89 23.15 13.27
CA ILE A 114 2.34 24.03 12.19
C ILE A 114 2.38 23.22 10.87
N SER A 115 1.86 23.83 9.82
CA SER A 115 1.51 23.26 8.52
C SER A 115 2.66 22.54 7.80
N VAL A 116 2.52 21.22 7.70
CA VAL A 116 3.16 20.39 6.67
C VAL A 116 2.38 20.59 5.36
N PRO A 117 3.01 20.75 4.18
CA PRO A 117 2.25 20.84 2.93
C PRO A 117 1.39 19.57 2.77
N ASN A 118 0.09 19.79 2.79
CA ASN A 118 -0.98 18.81 2.73
C ASN A 118 -0.77 17.89 1.50
N ILE A 119 -0.17 16.72 1.72
CA ILE A 119 -0.29 15.61 0.78
C ILE A 119 -1.71 15.12 0.95
N LEU A 120 -2.61 15.73 0.17
CA LEU A 120 -4.01 15.37 0.06
C LEU A 120 -4.13 13.85 -0.02
N ASN A 121 -4.89 13.27 0.91
CA ASN A 121 -5.29 11.87 0.92
C ASN A 121 -5.76 11.44 -0.48
N ILE A 122 -4.87 10.77 -1.24
CA ILE A 122 -5.15 10.21 -2.57
C ILE A 122 -5.86 8.88 -2.38
N GLU A 123 -6.98 8.87 -1.67
CA GLU A 123 -7.72 7.62 -1.45
C GLU A 123 -8.92 7.48 -2.40
N HIS A 124 -9.42 8.60 -2.97
CA HIS A 124 -10.64 8.57 -3.79
C HIS A 124 -10.59 9.39 -5.09
N VAL A 125 -9.43 9.90 -5.51
CA VAL A 125 -9.33 10.57 -6.82
C VAL A 125 -9.16 9.52 -7.91
N ASN A 126 -10.10 9.48 -8.86
CA ASN A 126 -10.01 8.63 -10.04
C ASN A 126 -8.62 8.82 -10.68
N PRO A 127 -7.80 7.76 -10.84
CA PRO A 127 -6.41 7.88 -11.29
C PRO A 127 -6.29 8.58 -12.63
N THR A 128 -7.34 8.53 -13.45
CA THR A 128 -7.46 9.23 -14.73
C THR A 128 -7.42 10.75 -14.54
N ASN A 129 -8.26 11.29 -13.65
CA ASN A 129 -8.38 12.73 -13.42
C ASN A 129 -7.09 13.29 -12.81
N TYR A 130 -6.49 12.55 -11.88
CA TYR A 130 -5.23 12.93 -11.29
C TYR A 130 -4.11 13.02 -12.32
N VAL A 131 -4.00 12.06 -13.25
CA VAL A 131 -3.00 12.16 -14.32
C VAL A 131 -3.29 13.33 -15.25
N LEU A 132 -4.55 13.53 -15.66
CA LEU A 132 -4.89 14.66 -16.51
C LEU A 132 -4.48 15.98 -15.87
N GLN A 133 -4.74 16.15 -14.56
CA GLN A 133 -4.30 17.33 -13.82
C GLN A 133 -2.77 17.49 -13.76
N LEU A 134 -2.02 16.39 -13.62
CA LEU A 134 -0.55 16.42 -13.62
C LEU A 134 0.00 16.91 -14.96
N ILE A 135 -0.50 16.36 -16.07
CA ILE A 135 0.00 16.68 -17.41
C ILE A 135 -0.44 18.06 -17.90
N THR A 136 -1.53 18.62 -17.35
CA THR A 136 -1.94 20.01 -17.63
C THR A 136 -0.85 21.00 -17.22
N ASN A 137 -0.18 20.76 -16.10
CA ASN A 137 0.85 21.67 -15.59
C ASN A 137 2.18 21.52 -16.34
N LYS A 138 2.51 20.30 -16.77
CA LYS A 138 3.77 20.00 -17.44
C LYS A 138 3.65 18.72 -18.27
N ALA A 139 4.22 18.71 -19.48
CA ALA A 139 4.36 17.46 -20.23
C ALA A 139 5.24 16.46 -19.47
N MET A 140 4.72 15.26 -19.20
CA MET A 140 5.39 14.24 -18.40
C MET A 140 5.63 12.96 -19.19
N THR A 141 6.65 12.19 -18.81
CA THR A 141 6.89 10.86 -19.38
C THR A 141 6.04 9.80 -18.67
N SER A 142 5.87 8.62 -19.29
CA SER A 142 5.25 7.47 -18.60
C SER A 142 5.94 7.12 -17.28
N ARG A 143 7.25 7.39 -17.16
CA ARG A 143 8.02 7.10 -15.95
C ARG A 143 7.71 8.08 -14.84
N ASP A 144 7.62 9.36 -15.15
CA ASP A 144 7.30 10.38 -14.15
C ASP A 144 5.89 10.14 -13.60
N ILE A 145 4.93 9.85 -14.49
CA ILE A 145 3.54 9.52 -14.10
C ILE A 145 3.51 8.25 -13.24
N GLN A 146 4.34 7.25 -13.53
CA GLN A 146 4.46 6.04 -12.70
C GLN A 146 4.91 6.38 -11.27
N ILE A 147 5.93 7.23 -11.14
CA ILE A 147 6.50 7.65 -9.85
C ILE A 147 5.46 8.45 -9.06
N THR A 148 4.79 9.41 -9.70
CA THR A 148 3.79 10.26 -9.04
C THR A 148 2.56 9.47 -8.59
N LEU A 149 2.08 8.52 -9.41
CA LEU A 149 0.96 7.65 -9.05
C LEU A 149 1.30 6.56 -8.03
N LYS A 150 2.60 6.28 -7.80
CA LYS A 150 3.09 5.12 -7.02
C LYS A 150 2.46 3.79 -7.46
N ARG A 151 2.28 3.59 -8.77
CA ARG A 151 1.71 2.37 -9.38
C ARG A 151 2.75 1.57 -10.17
N SER A 152 2.41 0.31 -10.49
CA SER A 152 3.21 -0.51 -11.40
C SER A 152 3.30 0.11 -12.80
N ARG A 153 4.44 -0.10 -13.47
CA ARG A 153 4.67 0.28 -14.88
C ARG A 153 3.56 -0.24 -15.80
N GLU A 154 3.06 -1.45 -15.55
CA GLU A 154 1.99 -2.08 -16.32
C GLU A 154 0.68 -1.27 -16.20
N HIS A 155 0.28 -0.93 -14.98
CA HIS A 155 -0.95 -0.16 -14.73
C HIS A 155 -0.88 1.23 -15.34
N THR A 156 0.25 1.93 -15.17
CA THR A 156 0.46 3.24 -15.78
C THR A 156 0.43 3.16 -17.30
N SER A 157 1.05 2.13 -17.89
CA SER A 157 1.04 1.93 -19.35
C SER A 157 -0.36 1.70 -19.89
N ARG A 158 -1.17 0.87 -19.21
CA ARG A 158 -2.57 0.64 -19.56
C ARG A 158 -3.42 1.91 -19.43
N LEU A 159 -3.21 2.69 -18.37
CA LEU A 159 -3.91 3.96 -18.17
C LEU A 159 -3.57 4.96 -19.27
N MET A 160 -2.28 5.13 -19.59
CA MET A 160 -1.84 6.07 -20.64
C MET A 160 -2.34 5.64 -22.01
N LYS A 161 -2.34 4.32 -22.30
CA LYS A 161 -2.93 3.78 -23.52
C LYS A 161 -4.42 4.12 -23.61
N LYS A 162 -5.20 3.89 -22.55
CA LYS A 162 -6.64 4.20 -22.51
C LYS A 162 -6.92 5.69 -22.68
N LEU A 163 -6.10 6.55 -22.06
CA LEU A 163 -6.22 8.01 -22.19
C LEU A 163 -5.93 8.49 -23.61
N PHE A 164 -4.91 7.90 -24.24
CA PHE A 164 -4.53 8.21 -25.62
C PHE A 164 -5.61 7.75 -26.61
N GLU A 165 -6.10 6.51 -26.48
CA GLU A 165 -7.22 6.00 -27.29
C GLU A 165 -8.51 6.81 -27.08
N GLY A 166 -8.71 7.33 -25.87
CA GLY A 166 -9.83 8.22 -25.53
C GLY A 166 -9.71 9.64 -26.10
N GLY A 167 -8.57 10.01 -26.69
CA GLY A 167 -8.30 11.35 -27.21
C GLY A 167 -8.16 12.42 -26.11
N TYR A 168 -7.85 12.01 -24.88
CA TYR A 168 -7.66 12.94 -23.76
C TYR A 168 -6.20 13.42 -23.66
N VAL A 169 -5.26 12.62 -24.16
CA VAL A 169 -3.83 12.90 -24.14
C VAL A 169 -3.22 12.60 -25.49
N GLU A 170 -2.22 13.39 -25.86
CA GLU A 170 -1.40 13.18 -27.04
C GLU A 170 0.00 12.74 -26.62
N ARG A 171 0.64 11.91 -27.45
CA ARG A 171 2.02 11.43 -27.21
C ARG A 171 2.95 12.07 -28.21
N ASN A 172 3.93 12.82 -27.73
CA ASN A 172 5.03 13.28 -28.56
C ASN A 172 6.01 12.11 -28.79
N THR A 173 6.22 11.76 -30.06
CA THR A 173 7.13 10.67 -30.50
C THR A 173 8.48 11.17 -31.01
N GLU A 174 8.72 12.48 -31.00
CA GLU A 174 9.94 13.13 -31.50
C GLU A 174 11.14 12.82 -30.60
N SER A 175 10.91 12.68 -29.28
CA SER A 175 11.95 12.36 -28.31
C SER A 175 11.67 11.08 -27.55
N LYS A 176 12.76 10.39 -27.14
CA LYS A 176 12.70 9.24 -26.23
C LYS A 176 13.33 9.68 -24.89
N PRO A 177 12.70 9.38 -23.74
CA PRO A 177 11.40 8.72 -23.56
C PRO A 177 10.21 9.57 -24.02
N TYR A 178 9.14 8.92 -24.50
CA TYR A 178 7.95 9.61 -24.99
C TYR A 178 7.27 10.43 -23.89
N THR A 179 6.86 11.65 -24.23
CA THR A 179 6.13 12.56 -23.34
C THR A 179 4.67 12.63 -23.73
N TYR A 180 3.82 12.89 -22.74
CA TYR A 180 2.39 13.06 -22.91
C TYR A 180 1.99 14.49 -22.60
N SER A 181 1.12 15.06 -23.44
CA SER A 181 0.49 16.36 -23.29
C SER A 181 -1.03 16.21 -23.28
N ILE A 182 -1.73 17.15 -22.66
CA ILE A 182 -3.19 17.15 -22.62
C ILE A 182 -3.77 17.66 -23.95
N THR A 183 -4.86 17.06 -24.41
CA THR A 183 -5.65 17.52 -25.56
C THR A 183 -6.82 18.38 -25.09
N GLU A 184 -7.45 19.18 -25.96
CA GLU A 184 -8.64 19.99 -25.64
C GLU A 184 -9.75 19.19 -24.94
N LYS A 185 -10.00 17.96 -25.40
CA LYS A 185 -10.97 17.03 -24.78
C LYS A 185 -10.56 16.60 -23.36
N GLY A 186 -9.26 16.43 -23.12
CA GLY A 186 -8.69 16.15 -21.80
C GLY A 186 -8.89 17.32 -20.84
N LEU A 187 -8.68 18.54 -21.35
CA LEU A 187 -8.83 19.77 -20.58
C LEU A 187 -10.29 19.96 -20.12
N ALA A 188 -11.26 19.81 -21.03
CA ALA A 188 -12.68 19.88 -20.70
C ALA A 188 -13.09 18.87 -19.60
N LYS A 189 -12.48 17.67 -19.60
CA LYS A 189 -12.75 16.65 -18.56
C LYS A 189 -12.24 17.05 -17.19
N VAL A 190 -11.11 17.75 -17.13
CA VAL A 190 -10.53 18.26 -15.88
C VAL A 190 -11.35 19.44 -15.34
N GLU A 191 -11.88 20.29 -16.21
CA GLU A 191 -12.76 21.42 -15.85
C GLU A 191 -14.13 20.96 -15.33
N GLU A 192 -14.72 19.92 -15.92
CA GLU A 192 -15.97 19.30 -15.45
C GLU A 192 -15.82 18.79 -14.01
N VAL A 193 -14.68 18.18 -13.68
CA VAL A 193 -14.42 17.66 -12.32
C VAL A 193 -14.20 18.79 -11.31
N GLN A 194 -13.58 19.91 -11.72
CA GLN A 194 -13.35 21.08 -10.87
C GLN A 194 -14.60 21.93 -10.63
N THR A 195 -15.59 21.86 -11.51
CA THR A 195 -16.89 22.55 -11.36
C THR A 195 -17.91 21.74 -10.57
N SER A 196 -17.64 20.45 -10.34
CA SER A 196 -18.49 19.52 -9.58
C SER A 196 -18.17 19.29 -8.07
N PRO A 197 -17.33 20.06 -7.34
CA PRO A 197 -16.89 19.64 -6.00
C PRO A 197 -17.85 20.04 -4.87
N SER A 198 -19.12 20.38 -5.14
CA SER A 198 -20.04 20.80 -4.08
C SER A 198 -21.51 20.55 -4.41
N ILE A 199 -21.95 19.28 -4.34
CA ILE A 199 -23.31 18.92 -3.90
C ILE A 199 -23.24 17.57 -3.18
N ALA A 200 -22.94 17.59 -1.89
CA ALA A 200 -23.39 16.62 -0.87
C ALA A 200 -23.05 17.16 0.51
#